data_AF-A0A529T0V5-F1
#
_entry.id   AF-A0A529T0V5-F1
#
_cell.length_a   1.000
_cell.length_b   1.000
_cell.length_c   1.000
_cell.angle_alpha   90.00
_cell.angle_beta   90.00
_cell.angle_gamma   90.00
#
_symmetry.space_group_name_H-M   'P 1'
#
loop_
_entity.id
_entity.type
_entity.pdbx_description
1 polymer ?
#
loop_
_entity_poly.entity_id
_entity_poly.type
_entity_poly.pdbx_seq_one_letter_code
_entity_poly.pdbx_strand_id
1 'polypeptide(L)'
;GKTIAAIHYTQDGAQKTLSPKLVILSAGAINSAAILLRSPSPDGKGLANRSDQVGRNFMNHNSSAMLAIDPRRRNDSVYQKTLMLNDYYLSDGKGGKPLGNVQLLGKIDGNMLKANVKTMPKFVLDFMAGHAVDWYLMCEDLPDPESRIMVDGKEIVMQWRRSNMQSLEGLTKVMRENLRACGYPIVLSRPFDKRTPSHQCGTVKMGNDPATSPLDPF
;
A
#
# COMPACT_ATOMS: atom_id res chain seq x y z
N GLY A 1 -22.15 -2.67 -25.13
CA GLY A 1 -21.18 -2.73 -26.26
C GLY A 1 -20.05 -3.67 -25.90
N LYS A 2 -19.38 -4.27 -26.89
CA LYS A 2 -18.21 -5.15 -26.69
C LYS A 2 -16.87 -4.47 -27.00
N THR A 3 -16.89 -3.22 -27.46
CA THR A 3 -15.72 -2.47 -27.92
C THR A 3 -15.69 -1.08 -27.33
N ILE A 4 -14.49 -0.53 -27.14
CA ILE A 4 -14.29 0.88 -26.76
C ILE A 4 -14.31 1.71 -28.05
N ALA A 5 -15.27 2.63 -28.16
CA ALA A 5 -15.43 3.46 -29.37
C ALA A 5 -14.50 4.68 -29.39
N ALA A 6 -14.29 5.29 -28.23
CA ALA A 6 -13.51 6.51 -28.11
C ALA A 6 -12.90 6.68 -26.71
N ILE A 7 -11.82 7.45 -26.65
CA ILE A 7 -11.20 7.99 -25.44
C ILE A 7 -11.43 9.50 -25.46
N HIS A 8 -11.96 10.05 -24.37
CA HIS A 8 -12.11 11.48 -24.15
C HIS A 8 -11.06 11.96 -23.16
N TYR A 9 -10.33 13.03 -23.49
CA TYR A 9 -9.28 13.59 -22.63
C TYR A 9 -9.17 15.10 -22.80
N THR A 10 -8.56 15.77 -21.83
CA THR A 10 -8.27 17.20 -21.87
C THR A 10 -6.78 17.42 -22.10
N GLN A 11 -6.42 18.26 -23.06
CA GLN A 11 -5.05 18.68 -23.33
C GLN A 11 -5.03 20.18 -23.62
N ASP A 12 -4.19 20.93 -22.92
CA ASP A 12 -4.07 22.39 -23.04
C ASP A 12 -5.41 23.12 -22.87
N GLY A 13 -6.26 22.62 -21.96
CA GLY A 13 -7.60 23.16 -21.69
C GLY A 13 -8.68 22.78 -22.72
N ALA A 14 -8.33 22.12 -23.81
CA ALA A 14 -9.27 21.68 -24.84
C ALA A 14 -9.70 20.22 -24.65
N GLN A 15 -10.98 19.93 -24.86
CA GLN A 15 -11.49 18.55 -24.93
C GLN A 15 -11.11 17.93 -26.27
N LYS A 16 -10.60 16.70 -26.24
CA LYS A 16 -10.16 15.94 -27.41
C LYS A 16 -10.71 14.51 -27.37
N THR A 17 -10.78 13.91 -28.55
CA THR A 17 -11.31 12.55 -28.75
C THR A 17 -10.36 11.74 -29.64
N LEU A 18 -10.11 10.49 -29.28
CA LEU A 18 -9.39 9.51 -30.09
C LEU A 18 -10.20 8.23 -30.23
N SER A 19 -10.13 7.57 -31.38
CA SER A 19 -10.78 6.27 -31.64
C SER A 19 -9.76 5.21 -32.07
N PRO A 20 -8.90 4.74 -31.14
CA PRO A 20 -7.90 3.73 -31.46
C PRO A 20 -8.52 2.33 -31.61
N LYS A 21 -7.77 1.41 -32.24
CA LYS A 21 -8.16 -0.01 -32.35
C LYS A 21 -8.00 -0.79 -31.04
N LEU A 22 -7.06 -0.37 -30.19
CA LEU A 22 -6.75 -0.98 -28.90
C LEU A 22 -6.62 0.11 -27.84
N VAL A 23 -7.15 -0.14 -26.65
CA VAL A 23 -7.06 0.74 -25.49
C VAL A 23 -6.44 -0.04 -24.34
N ILE A 24 -5.36 0.49 -23.77
CA ILE A 24 -4.72 -0.05 -22.57
C ILE A 24 -4.86 1.01 -21.47
N LEU A 25 -5.44 0.64 -20.33
CA LEU A 25 -5.67 1.55 -19.21
C LEU A 25 -4.64 1.32 -18.09
N SER A 26 -3.58 2.12 -18.10
CA SER A 26 -2.45 2.01 -17.16
C SER A 26 -2.32 3.22 -16.22
N ALA A 27 -3.44 3.72 -15.69
CA ALA A 27 -3.46 4.90 -14.83
C ALA A 27 -3.15 4.61 -13.34
N GLY A 28 -2.81 3.37 -13.00
CA GLY A 28 -2.66 2.89 -11.62
C GLY A 28 -3.99 2.44 -11.01
N ALA A 29 -3.94 1.71 -9.90
CA ALA A 29 -5.11 1.04 -9.33
C ALA A 29 -6.31 1.99 -9.09
N ILE A 30 -6.09 3.11 -8.41
CA ILE A 30 -7.17 4.04 -8.10
C ILE A 30 -7.73 4.73 -9.35
N ASN A 31 -6.86 5.32 -10.18
CA ASN A 31 -7.32 6.12 -11.32
C ASN A 31 -7.89 5.26 -12.44
N SER A 32 -7.37 4.05 -12.67
CA SER A 32 -7.97 3.12 -13.64
C SER A 32 -9.40 2.77 -13.23
N ALA A 33 -9.65 2.47 -11.95
CA ALA A 33 -11.00 2.23 -11.47
C ALA A 33 -11.89 3.48 -11.60
N ALA A 34 -11.39 4.67 -11.24
CA ALA A 34 -12.14 5.91 -11.36
C ALA A 34 -12.52 6.24 -12.82
N ILE A 35 -11.60 6.03 -13.77
CA ILE A 35 -11.87 6.21 -15.21
C ILE A 35 -12.99 5.27 -15.66
N LEU A 36 -12.92 3.99 -15.29
CA LEU A 36 -13.94 2.99 -15.65
C LEU A 36 -15.30 3.34 -15.03
N LEU A 37 -15.34 3.71 -13.75
CA LEU A 37 -16.58 4.10 -13.06
C LEU A 37 -17.22 5.37 -13.64
N ARG A 38 -16.41 6.32 -14.13
CA ARG A 38 -16.89 7.54 -14.80
C ARG A 38 -17.27 7.33 -16.25
N SER A 39 -16.79 6.25 -16.87
CA SER A 39 -17.06 5.96 -18.28
C SER A 39 -18.50 5.50 -18.45
N PRO A 40 -19.27 6.08 -19.38
CA PRO A 40 -20.68 5.77 -19.53
C PRO A 40 -20.90 4.30 -19.94
N SER A 41 -21.91 3.68 -19.35
CA SER A 41 -22.37 2.32 -19.69
C SER A 41 -23.90 2.26 -19.73
N PRO A 42 -24.50 1.34 -20.52
CA PRO A 42 -25.97 1.23 -20.61
C PRO A 42 -26.67 0.93 -19.28
N ASP A 43 -25.98 0.26 -18.36
CA ASP A 43 -26.49 -0.08 -17.01
C ASP A 43 -26.15 0.97 -15.94
N GLY A 44 -25.46 2.06 -16.32
CA GLY A 44 -25.07 3.15 -15.42
C GLY A 44 -24.00 2.77 -14.38
N LYS A 45 -23.45 1.56 -14.43
CA LYS A 45 -22.45 1.06 -13.45
C LYS A 45 -21.01 1.45 -13.77
N GLY A 46 -20.76 2.06 -14.92
CA GLY A 46 -19.43 2.29 -15.43
C GLY A 46 -18.98 1.20 -16.41
N LEU A 47 -17.97 1.53 -17.21
CA LEU A 47 -17.44 0.61 -18.20
C LEU A 47 -16.75 -0.60 -17.55
N ALA A 48 -16.90 -1.77 -18.18
CA ALA A 48 -16.39 -3.06 -17.67
C ALA A 48 -16.90 -3.46 -16.27
N ASN A 49 -17.95 -2.82 -15.76
CA ASN A 49 -18.42 -3.02 -14.39
C ASN A 49 -19.73 -3.82 -14.25
N ARG A 50 -20.03 -4.74 -15.19
CA ARG A 50 -21.23 -5.59 -15.10
C ARG A 50 -21.27 -6.44 -13.82
N SER A 51 -20.10 -6.86 -13.35
CA SER A 51 -19.90 -7.67 -12.15
C SER A 51 -19.96 -6.84 -10.86
N ASP A 52 -20.06 -5.52 -10.97
CA ASP A 52 -19.96 -4.59 -9.84
C ASP A 52 -18.65 -4.75 -9.04
N GLN A 53 -17.53 -5.04 -9.72
CA GLN A 53 -16.23 -5.30 -9.09
C GLN A 53 -15.18 -4.24 -9.40
N VAL A 54 -15.44 -3.32 -10.33
CA VAL A 54 -14.60 -2.15 -10.54
C VAL A 54 -14.66 -1.26 -9.30
N GLY A 55 -13.49 -0.84 -8.83
CA GLY A 55 -13.29 -0.07 -7.62
C GLY A 55 -13.22 -0.92 -6.35
N ARG A 56 -13.75 -2.14 -6.32
CA ARG A 56 -13.79 -3.00 -5.11
C ARG A 56 -12.47 -3.73 -4.86
N ASN A 57 -12.33 -4.34 -3.68
CA ASN A 57 -11.16 -5.11 -3.29
C ASN A 57 -9.88 -4.25 -3.27
N PHE A 58 -10.01 -2.97 -2.94
CA PHE A 58 -8.87 -2.10 -2.74
C PHE A 58 -8.00 -2.67 -1.62
N MET A 59 -6.76 -3.00 -1.97
CA MET A 59 -5.75 -3.53 -1.07
C MET A 59 -4.51 -2.64 -1.13
N ASN A 60 -3.78 -2.63 -0.02
CA ASN A 60 -2.44 -2.06 0.11
C ASN A 60 -1.80 -2.72 1.33
N HIS A 61 -0.48 -2.72 1.49
CA HIS A 61 0.10 -3.38 2.66
C HIS A 61 -0.37 -2.79 3.98
N ASN A 62 -0.64 -3.68 4.92
CA ASN A 62 -0.60 -3.36 6.33
C ASN A 62 0.87 -3.23 6.72
N SER A 63 1.29 -2.05 7.16
CA SER A 63 2.72 -1.80 7.39
C SER A 63 3.02 -1.05 8.66
N SER A 64 4.23 -1.26 9.17
CA SER A 64 4.77 -0.61 10.37
C SER A 64 6.21 -0.20 10.14
N ALA A 65 6.57 1.01 10.59
CA ALA A 65 7.96 1.38 10.76
C ALA A 65 8.46 0.83 12.09
N MET A 66 9.67 0.28 12.13
CA MET A 66 10.32 -0.19 13.34
C MET A 66 11.73 0.36 13.43
N LEU A 67 12.05 1.01 14.54
CA LEU A 67 13.38 1.55 14.84
C LEU A 67 14.08 0.61 15.81
N ALA A 68 15.22 0.06 15.39
CA ALA A 68 16.14 -0.65 16.27
C ALA A 68 17.27 0.32 16.65
N ILE A 69 17.32 0.73 17.91
CA ILE A 69 18.19 1.82 18.39
C ILE A 69 19.20 1.28 19.39
N ASP A 70 20.48 1.56 19.13
CA ASP A 70 21.55 1.40 20.11
C ASP A 70 22.21 2.76 20.39
N PRO A 71 21.92 3.39 21.55
CA PRO A 71 22.48 4.70 21.91
C PRO A 71 24.01 4.76 21.94
N ARG A 72 24.69 3.60 21.97
CA ARG A 72 26.15 3.50 22.01
C ARG A 72 26.78 3.50 20.62
N ARG A 73 25.98 3.24 19.57
CA ARG A 73 26.47 3.10 18.19
C ARG A 73 25.78 4.09 17.27
N ARG A 74 26.55 5.05 16.77
CA ARG A 74 26.08 5.94 15.71
C ARG A 74 25.93 5.16 14.40
N ASN A 75 24.82 5.37 13.70
CA ASN A 75 24.59 4.92 12.34
C ASN A 75 24.95 6.08 11.39
N ASP A 76 26.05 5.92 10.65
CA ASP A 76 26.61 6.90 9.73
C ASP A 76 26.07 6.80 8.30
N SER A 77 25.17 5.85 8.04
CA SER A 77 24.62 5.67 6.71
C SER A 77 23.66 6.78 6.32
N VAL A 78 23.79 7.23 5.08
CA VAL A 78 22.93 8.28 4.50
C VAL A 78 21.57 7.72 4.07
N TYR A 79 21.55 6.52 3.50
CA TYR A 79 20.32 5.82 3.10
C TYR A 79 20.54 4.31 3.12
N GLN A 80 19.60 3.54 3.67
CA GLN A 80 19.75 2.10 3.89
C GLN A 80 18.53 1.33 3.41
N LYS A 81 18.53 0.84 2.16
CA LYS A 81 17.43 0.03 1.61
C LYS A 81 17.94 -1.18 0.83
N THR A 82 18.84 -1.93 1.44
CA THR A 82 19.59 -3.02 0.78
C THR A 82 19.43 -4.39 1.46
N LEU A 83 18.85 -4.44 2.67
CA LEU A 83 18.62 -5.68 3.40
C LEU A 83 17.12 -5.97 3.52
N MET A 84 16.76 -7.23 3.29
CA MET A 84 15.41 -7.76 3.47
C MET A 84 15.44 -9.19 4.01
N LEU A 85 14.35 -9.59 4.66
CA LEU A 85 14.12 -10.91 5.25
C LEU A 85 12.77 -11.44 4.75
N ASN A 86 12.78 -12.68 4.29
CA ASN A 86 11.59 -13.39 3.78
C ASN A 86 11.23 -14.61 4.63
N ASP A 87 11.89 -14.80 5.76
CA ASP A 87 11.69 -15.91 6.71
C ASP A 87 10.23 -16.03 7.17
N TYR A 88 9.51 -14.90 7.19
CA TYR A 88 8.10 -14.82 7.58
C TYR A 88 7.11 -14.71 6.42
N TYR A 89 7.60 -14.81 5.17
CA TYR A 89 6.78 -14.56 3.98
C TYR A 89 5.76 -15.67 3.73
N LEU A 90 6.12 -16.92 4.01
CA LEU A 90 5.26 -18.10 3.84
C LEU A 90 4.85 -18.76 5.16
N SER A 91 5.35 -18.30 6.31
CA SER A 91 4.98 -18.82 7.63
C SER A 91 5.23 -17.79 8.74
N ASP A 92 4.94 -18.14 9.99
CA ASP A 92 5.32 -17.36 11.17
C ASP A 92 6.76 -17.65 11.67
N GLY A 93 7.54 -18.39 10.88
CA GLY A 93 8.86 -18.90 11.25
C GLY A 93 8.83 -20.16 12.13
N LYS A 94 7.64 -20.68 12.45
CA LYS A 94 7.40 -21.89 13.27
C LYS A 94 6.40 -22.85 12.63
N GLY A 95 6.12 -22.69 11.33
CA GLY A 95 5.17 -23.52 10.58
C GLY A 95 3.71 -23.07 10.68
N GLY A 96 3.42 -21.95 11.34
CA GLY A 96 2.11 -21.30 11.36
C GLY A 96 1.85 -20.44 10.11
N LYS A 97 0.79 -19.63 10.16
CA LYS A 97 0.36 -18.78 9.04
C LYS A 97 1.39 -17.69 8.71
N PRO A 98 1.48 -17.23 7.45
CA PRO A 98 2.36 -16.13 7.04
C PRO A 98 2.17 -14.87 7.87
N LEU A 99 3.29 -14.23 8.23
CA LEU A 99 3.27 -12.91 8.87
C LEU A 99 3.62 -11.79 7.89
N GLY A 100 4.51 -12.02 6.92
CA GLY A 100 4.81 -11.08 5.85
C GLY A 100 6.31 -10.90 5.55
N ASN A 101 6.67 -9.75 5.01
CA ASN A 101 8.05 -9.41 4.62
C ASN A 101 8.61 -8.31 5.52
N VAL A 102 9.93 -8.35 5.71
CA VAL A 102 10.67 -7.29 6.41
C VAL A 102 11.77 -6.77 5.49
N GLN A 103 11.93 -5.46 5.42
CA GLN A 103 13.03 -4.83 4.70
C GLN A 103 13.49 -3.58 5.44
N LEU A 104 14.63 -3.03 5.06
CA LEU A 104 14.99 -1.69 5.52
C LEU A 104 14.08 -0.62 4.88
N LEU A 105 13.74 0.40 5.65
CA LEU A 105 12.84 1.48 5.25
C LEU A 105 13.55 2.58 4.44
N GLY A 106 14.88 2.64 4.50
CA GLY A 106 15.68 3.79 4.09
C GLY A 106 16.36 4.41 5.31
N LYS A 107 16.33 5.74 5.42
CA LYS A 107 16.77 6.44 6.63
C LYS A 107 15.67 7.36 7.13
N ILE A 108 15.27 7.17 8.37
CA ILE A 108 14.42 8.11 9.10
C ILE A 108 15.32 9.17 9.72
N ASP A 109 14.97 10.45 9.50
CA ASP A 109 15.61 11.59 10.14
C ASP A 109 14.74 12.18 11.28
N GLY A 110 15.31 13.08 12.07
CA GLY A 110 14.59 13.71 13.17
C GLY A 110 13.43 14.63 12.74
N ASN A 111 13.40 15.14 11.51
CA ASN A 111 12.28 15.92 10.99
C ASN A 111 11.06 15.02 10.74
N MET A 112 11.29 13.86 10.11
CA MET A 112 10.28 12.82 9.90
C MET A 112 9.71 12.34 11.25
N LEU A 113 10.57 12.11 12.25
CA LEU A 113 10.12 11.77 13.60
C LEU A 113 9.34 12.91 14.24
N LYS A 114 9.79 14.17 14.10
CA LYS A 114 9.14 15.33 14.72
C LYS A 114 7.73 15.57 14.18
N ALA A 115 7.51 15.31 12.90
CA ALA A 115 6.18 15.36 12.28
C ALA A 115 5.19 14.38 12.94
N ASN A 116 5.70 13.27 13.49
CA ASN A 116 4.90 12.19 14.08
C ASN A 116 4.89 12.19 15.61
N VAL A 117 5.88 12.78 16.27
CA VAL A 117 6.05 12.85 17.73
C VAL A 117 6.31 14.30 18.15
N LYS A 118 5.27 15.13 18.04
CA LYS A 118 5.37 16.59 18.19
C LYS A 118 5.87 17.05 19.56
N THR A 119 5.62 16.28 20.62
CA THR A 119 5.96 16.62 22.01
C THR A 119 7.45 16.44 22.33
N MET A 120 8.18 15.61 21.59
CA MET A 120 9.59 15.31 21.90
C MET A 120 10.53 16.42 21.40
N PRO A 121 11.54 16.86 22.17
CA PRO A 121 12.54 17.81 21.70
C PRO A 121 13.31 17.30 20.47
N LYS A 122 13.62 18.21 19.54
CA LYS A 122 14.24 17.84 18.26
C LYS A 122 15.60 17.17 18.43
N PHE A 123 16.44 17.63 19.35
CA PHE A 123 17.75 17.03 19.59
C PHE A 123 17.67 15.57 20.05
N VAL A 124 16.62 15.18 20.80
CA VAL A 124 16.38 13.78 21.20
C VAL A 124 16.00 12.95 19.98
N LEU A 125 15.14 13.47 19.10
CA LEU A 125 14.73 12.78 17.89
C LEU A 125 15.90 12.63 16.89
N ASP A 126 16.74 13.65 16.78
CA ASP A 126 17.97 13.59 15.97
C ASP A 126 18.95 12.56 16.52
N PHE A 127 19.12 12.52 17.85
CA PHE A 127 19.92 11.50 18.50
C PHE A 127 19.36 10.10 18.21
N MET A 128 18.05 9.87 18.41
CA MET A 128 17.42 8.59 18.12
C MET A 128 17.59 8.18 16.66
N ALA A 129 17.30 9.09 15.72
CA ALA A 129 17.45 8.84 14.29
C ALA A 129 18.91 8.49 13.93
N GLY A 130 19.89 9.20 14.49
CA GLY A 130 21.32 8.95 14.26
C GLY A 130 21.85 7.64 14.86
N HIS A 131 21.06 6.92 15.67
CA HIS A 131 21.43 5.66 16.31
C HIS A 131 20.48 4.51 15.95
N ALA A 132 19.54 4.75 15.03
CA ALA A 132 18.53 3.79 14.60
C ALA A 132 18.93 3.06 13.30
N VAL A 133 18.65 1.77 13.23
CA VAL A 133 18.41 1.04 11.99
C VAL A 133 16.90 0.97 11.75
N ASP A 134 16.49 1.40 10.56
CA ASP A 134 15.09 1.71 10.26
C ASP A 134 14.48 0.60 9.40
N TRP A 135 13.53 -0.13 9.96
CA TRP A 135 12.88 -1.30 9.35
C TRP A 135 11.45 -0.98 8.89
N TYR A 136 11.07 -1.59 7.78
CA TYR A 136 9.74 -1.59 7.21
C TYR A 136 9.18 -3.01 7.26
N LEU A 137 8.13 -3.18 8.05
CA LEU A 137 7.40 -4.44 8.18
C LEU A 137 6.16 -4.35 7.29
N MET A 138 5.96 -5.35 6.43
CA MET A 138 4.86 -5.41 5.48
C MET A 138 4.11 -6.72 5.63
N CYS A 139 2.78 -6.62 5.70
CA CYS A 139 1.88 -7.77 5.74
C CYS A 139 0.87 -7.67 4.60
N GLU A 140 0.35 -8.82 4.20
CA GLU A 140 -0.73 -8.90 3.23
C GLU A 140 -2.02 -8.25 3.80
N ASP A 141 -2.69 -7.48 2.96
CA ASP A 141 -4.07 -7.06 3.14
C ASP A 141 -4.92 -7.88 2.17
N LEU A 142 -5.86 -8.63 2.71
CA LEU A 142 -6.72 -9.54 1.96
C LEU A 142 -7.83 -8.75 1.23
N PRO A 143 -8.35 -9.29 0.12
CA PRO A 143 -9.42 -8.65 -0.62
C PRO A 143 -10.71 -8.57 0.21
N ASP A 144 -11.18 -7.34 0.47
CA ASP A 144 -12.50 -7.03 1.00
C ASP A 144 -13.31 -6.30 -0.09
N PRO A 145 -14.42 -6.87 -0.61
CA PRO A 145 -15.27 -6.21 -1.61
C PRO A 145 -15.80 -4.84 -1.19
N GLU A 146 -15.86 -4.55 0.10
CA GLU A 146 -16.29 -3.27 0.67
C GLU A 146 -15.13 -2.31 0.94
N SER A 147 -13.87 -2.75 0.79
CA SER A 147 -12.72 -1.87 0.64
C SER A 147 -12.72 -1.41 -0.82
N ARG A 148 -13.09 -0.15 -1.09
CA ARG A 148 -13.39 0.29 -2.46
C ARG A 148 -13.04 1.73 -2.78
N ILE A 149 -12.79 1.95 -4.06
CA ILE A 149 -12.75 3.24 -4.73
C ILE A 149 -14.13 3.51 -5.33
N MET A 150 -14.61 4.73 -5.12
CA MET A 150 -15.85 5.25 -5.66
C MET A 150 -15.59 6.63 -6.28
N VAL A 151 -16.56 7.12 -7.04
CA VAL A 151 -16.52 8.45 -7.63
C VAL A 151 -17.78 9.21 -7.24
N ASP A 152 -17.60 10.47 -6.82
CA ASP A 152 -18.68 11.40 -6.53
C ASP A 152 -18.43 12.69 -7.32
N GLY A 153 -19.09 12.78 -8.49
CA GLY A 153 -18.77 13.79 -9.49
C GLY A 153 -17.28 13.79 -9.86
N LYS A 154 -16.59 14.87 -9.49
CA LYS A 154 -15.14 15.07 -9.75
C LYS A 154 -14.25 14.43 -8.68
N GLU A 155 -14.80 14.12 -7.51
CA GLU A 155 -14.04 13.57 -6.40
C GLU A 155 -13.84 12.05 -6.55
N ILE A 156 -12.72 11.57 -6.00
CA ILE A 156 -12.44 10.15 -5.83
C ILE A 156 -12.57 9.85 -4.35
N VAL A 157 -13.48 8.94 -3.99
CA VAL A 157 -13.72 8.54 -2.61
C VAL A 157 -13.04 7.19 -2.38
N MET A 158 -12.06 7.18 -1.47
CA MET A 158 -11.35 5.96 -1.06
C MET A 158 -11.87 5.48 0.29
N GLN A 159 -12.51 4.31 0.30
CA GLN A 159 -12.89 3.58 1.50
C GLN A 159 -11.95 2.40 1.68
N TRP A 160 -10.95 2.54 2.56
CA TRP A 160 -10.03 1.43 2.87
C TRP A 160 -10.41 0.71 4.16
N ARG A 161 -10.89 -0.53 4.03
CA ARG A 161 -11.15 -1.45 5.14
C ARG A 161 -9.97 -2.42 5.27
N ARG A 162 -9.06 -2.13 6.20
CA ARG A 162 -7.90 -3.00 6.46
C ARG A 162 -8.37 -4.34 7.02
N SER A 163 -7.91 -5.42 6.41
CA SER A 163 -8.05 -6.77 6.91
C SER A 163 -6.73 -7.24 7.53
N ASN A 164 -6.68 -8.46 8.07
CA ASN A 164 -5.44 -9.17 8.42
C ASN A 164 -4.42 -8.43 9.33
N MET A 165 -4.88 -7.51 10.20
CA MET A 165 -3.99 -6.76 11.10
C MET A 165 -3.25 -7.65 12.12
N GLN A 166 -3.77 -8.84 12.40
CA GLN A 166 -3.14 -9.82 13.30
C GLN A 166 -1.76 -10.28 12.79
N SER A 167 -1.59 -10.44 11.46
CA SER A 167 -0.27 -10.76 10.88
C SER A 167 0.75 -9.64 11.13
N LEU A 168 0.33 -8.37 11.09
CA LEU A 168 1.22 -7.24 11.39
C LEU A 168 1.61 -7.16 12.86
N GLU A 169 0.67 -7.46 13.75
CA GLU A 169 0.95 -7.57 15.19
C GLU A 169 1.96 -8.69 15.47
N GLY A 170 1.75 -9.86 14.85
CA GLY A 170 2.66 -11.01 14.93
C GLY A 170 4.06 -10.70 14.38
N LEU A 171 4.14 -10.10 13.18
CA LEU A 171 5.41 -9.71 12.56
C LEU A 171 6.16 -8.69 13.42
N THR A 172 5.43 -7.72 13.98
CA THR A 172 6.00 -6.71 14.88
C THR A 172 6.55 -7.34 16.16
N LYS A 173 5.86 -8.35 16.70
CA LYS A 173 6.31 -9.06 17.90
C LYS A 173 7.61 -9.83 17.63
N VAL A 174 7.62 -10.69 16.61
CA VAL A 174 8.79 -11.55 16.32
C VAL A 174 10.01 -10.72 15.93
N MET A 175 9.84 -9.66 15.12
CA MET A 175 10.95 -8.77 14.77
C MET A 175 11.51 -8.02 15.98
N ARG A 176 10.65 -7.62 16.93
CA ARG A 176 11.11 -6.99 18.17
C ARG A 176 11.95 -7.94 19.02
N GLU A 177 11.52 -9.20 19.13
CA GLU A 177 12.26 -10.24 19.85
C GLU A 177 13.64 -10.48 19.20
N ASN A 178 13.67 -10.63 17.88
CA ASN A 178 14.92 -10.83 17.14
C ASN A 178 15.88 -9.65 17.25
N LEU A 179 15.42 -8.42 17.07
CA LEU A 179 16.27 -7.23 17.15
C LEU A 179 16.85 -7.04 18.55
N ARG A 180 16.08 -7.35 19.60
CA ARG A 180 16.59 -7.38 20.97
C ARG A 180 17.66 -8.46 21.15
N ALA A 181 17.45 -9.66 20.60
CA ALA A 181 18.43 -10.74 20.61
C ALA A 181 19.72 -10.37 19.84
N CYS A 182 19.61 -9.55 18.79
CA CYS A 182 20.75 -8.97 18.08
C CYS A 182 21.47 -7.84 18.85
N GLY A 183 21.01 -7.48 20.04
CA GLY A 183 21.68 -6.52 20.93
C GLY A 183 21.16 -5.08 20.86
N TYR A 184 20.05 -4.80 20.16
CA TYR A 184 19.44 -3.47 20.18
C TYR A 184 18.62 -3.27 21.47
N PRO A 185 19.04 -2.38 22.39
CA PRO A 185 18.37 -2.21 23.68
C PRO A 185 17.00 -1.55 23.56
N ILE A 186 16.79 -0.74 22.52
CA ILE A 186 15.54 0.00 22.30
C ILE A 186 14.98 -0.40 20.95
N VAL A 187 13.76 -0.94 20.94
CA VAL A 187 13.04 -1.28 19.70
C VAL A 187 11.64 -0.68 19.75
N LEU A 188 11.39 0.30 18.89
CA LEU A 188 10.14 1.04 18.81
C LEU A 188 9.45 0.72 17.49
N SER A 189 8.12 0.69 17.46
CA SER A 189 7.37 0.42 16.24
C SER A 189 6.12 1.27 16.16
N ARG A 190 5.75 1.69 14.95
CA ARG A 190 4.53 2.46 14.69
C ARG A 190 3.89 2.03 13.37
N PRO A 191 2.65 1.52 13.41
CA PRO A 191 1.88 1.26 12.19
C PRO A 191 1.68 2.54 11.37
N PHE A 192 1.78 2.42 10.05
CA PHE A 192 1.39 3.49 9.14
C PHE A 192 -0.13 3.64 9.12
N ASP A 193 -0.61 4.88 9.08
CA ASP A 193 -2.04 5.16 8.92
C ASP A 193 -2.49 5.03 7.46
N LYS A 194 -3.75 5.37 7.19
CA LYS A 194 -4.38 5.20 5.87
C LYS A 194 -4.09 6.32 4.87
N ARG A 195 -3.31 7.34 5.22
CA ARG A 195 -3.11 8.56 4.41
C ARG A 195 -2.11 8.37 3.27
N THR A 196 -1.25 7.36 3.34
CA THR A 196 -0.21 7.10 2.34
C THR A 196 -0.35 5.71 1.73
N PRO A 197 -1.29 5.50 0.79
CA PRO A 197 -1.44 4.22 0.14
C PRO A 197 -0.42 4.05 -1.00
N SER A 198 0.71 3.39 -0.74
CA SER A 198 1.81 3.27 -1.71
C SER A 198 1.63 2.11 -2.70
N HIS A 199 1.35 0.90 -2.22
CA HIS A 199 1.27 -0.32 -3.04
C HIS A 199 -0.19 -0.70 -3.30
N GLN A 200 -0.92 0.21 -3.95
CA GLN A 200 -2.34 0.06 -4.25
C GLN A 200 -2.59 -1.06 -5.25
N CYS A 201 -3.55 -1.95 -4.98
CA CYS A 201 -3.96 -2.98 -5.94
C CYS A 201 -5.42 -3.43 -5.75
N GLY A 202 -5.88 -4.35 -6.61
CA GLY A 202 -7.16 -5.07 -6.48
C GLY A 202 -8.40 -4.38 -7.05
N THR A 203 -8.33 -3.07 -7.30
CA THR A 203 -9.47 -2.24 -7.73
C THR A 203 -10.07 -2.58 -9.10
N VAL A 204 -9.38 -3.35 -9.93
CA VAL A 204 -9.92 -3.93 -11.16
C VAL A 204 -9.40 -5.37 -11.23
N LYS A 205 -9.98 -6.26 -10.41
CA LYS A 205 -9.42 -7.60 -10.20
C LYS A 205 -9.51 -8.48 -11.47
N MET A 206 -8.50 -9.32 -11.66
CA MET A 206 -8.53 -10.39 -12.66
C MET A 206 -9.22 -11.63 -12.10
N GLY A 207 -9.89 -12.39 -12.96
CA GLY A 207 -10.43 -13.70 -12.62
C GLY A 207 -11.08 -14.39 -13.81
N ASN A 208 -11.38 -15.69 -13.65
CA ASN A 208 -11.87 -16.52 -14.76
C ASN A 208 -13.39 -16.40 -15.00
N ASP A 209 -14.11 -15.79 -14.07
CA ASP A 209 -15.56 -15.67 -14.14
C ASP A 209 -15.99 -14.21 -14.38
N PRO A 210 -16.59 -13.91 -15.56
CA PRO A 210 -17.07 -12.58 -15.90
C PRO A 210 -18.21 -12.03 -15.02
N ALA A 211 -18.88 -12.89 -14.25
CA ALA A 211 -19.90 -12.48 -13.27
C ALA A 211 -19.25 -11.92 -12.00
N THR A 212 -18.00 -12.28 -11.72
CA THR A 212 -17.30 -11.89 -10.49
C THR A 212 -16.02 -11.13 -10.74
N SER A 213 -15.56 -10.94 -11.98
CA SER A 213 -14.30 -10.23 -12.29
C SER A 213 -14.43 -9.32 -13.53
N PRO A 214 -13.94 -8.07 -13.49
CA PRO A 214 -13.95 -7.17 -14.65
C PRO A 214 -12.95 -7.57 -15.74
N LEU A 215 -11.81 -8.16 -15.35
CA LEU A 215 -10.75 -8.62 -16.24
C LEU A 215 -10.63 -10.14 -16.21
N ASP A 216 -10.22 -10.71 -17.33
CA ASP A 216 -9.76 -12.09 -17.42
C ASP A 216 -8.22 -12.15 -17.21
N PRO A 217 -7.59 -13.35 -17.28
CA PRO A 217 -6.14 -13.49 -17.09
C PRO A 217 -5.23 -13.05 -18.25
N PHE A 218 -5.76 -12.53 -19.37
CA PHE A 218 -5.00 -12.21 -20.59
C PHE A 218 -5.06 -10.72 -20.95
#